data_AF-A0A956X296-F1
#
_entry.id   AF-A0A956X296-F1
#
_cell.length_a   1.000
_cell.length_b   1.000
_cell.length_c   1.000
_cell.angle_alpha   90.00
_cell.angle_beta   90.00
_cell.angle_gamma   90.00
#
_symmetry.space_group_name_H-M   'P 1'
#
loop_
_entity.id
_entity.type
_entity.pdbx_description
1 polymer ?
#
loop_
_entity_poly.entity_id
_entity_poly.type
_entity_poly.pdbx_seq_one_letter_code
_entity_poly.pdbx_strand_id
1 'polypeptide(L)'
;MPATLTTKAVEKSTLAVTASFFDEDETPAVPSELKYTLTDKFGVVMNNLQDIPVTPGSTVTVYLSGDDLSLPDKGRPGRFLTFEGKYNSSVGEKDLVDFVEFEIVDAVAVT
;
A
#
# COMPACT_ATOMS: atom_id res chain seq x y z
N MET A 1 -4.21 10.78 2.58
CA MET A 1 -5.49 10.71 3.30
C MET A 1 -5.75 9.24 3.57
N PRO A 2 -5.87 8.76 4.82
CA PRO A 2 -5.92 7.32 5.07
C PRO A 2 -7.11 6.67 4.36
N ALA A 3 -6.83 5.75 3.43
CA ALA A 3 -7.83 4.91 2.79
C ALA A 3 -7.92 3.57 3.53
N THR A 4 -9.11 2.97 3.58
CA THR A 4 -9.29 1.59 4.06
C THR A 4 -9.76 0.75 2.91
N LEU A 5 -9.03 -0.33 2.61
CA LEU A 5 -9.48 -1.29 1.59
C LEU A 5 -10.70 -2.04 2.16
N THR A 6 -11.84 -1.98 1.47
CA THR A 6 -13.04 -2.73 1.85
C THR A 6 -12.94 -4.22 1.52
N THR A 7 -11.96 -4.60 0.69
CA THR A 7 -11.65 -5.98 0.33
C THR A 7 -10.58 -6.53 1.26
N LYS A 8 -10.87 -7.67 1.90
CA LYS A 8 -9.91 -8.36 2.75
C LYS A 8 -8.91 -9.16 1.92
N ALA A 9 -7.66 -9.23 2.38
CA ALA A 9 -6.63 -10.07 1.80
C ALA A 9 -6.81 -11.51 2.29
N VAL A 10 -6.73 -12.50 1.41
CA VAL A 10 -6.71 -13.91 1.82
C VAL A 10 -5.28 -14.31 2.15
N GLU A 11 -5.08 -15.02 3.25
CA GLU A 11 -3.76 -15.46 3.71
C GLU A 11 -2.98 -16.17 2.61
N LYS A 12 -1.73 -15.76 2.41
CA LYS A 12 -0.79 -16.32 1.41
C LYS A 12 -1.27 -16.30 -0.05
N SER A 13 -2.38 -15.62 -0.33
CA SER A 13 -2.91 -15.46 -1.68
C SER A 13 -2.18 -14.33 -2.43
N THR A 14 -2.80 -13.75 -3.45
CA THR A 14 -2.36 -12.55 -4.14
C THR A 14 -3.37 -11.43 -3.98
N LEU A 15 -2.90 -10.24 -3.64
CA LEU A 15 -3.70 -9.02 -3.58
C LEU A 15 -3.09 -7.97 -4.51
N ALA A 16 -3.91 -7.43 -5.41
CA ALA A 16 -3.55 -6.26 -6.21
C ALA A 16 -4.07 -5.00 -5.50
N VAL A 17 -3.17 -4.13 -5.09
CA VAL A 17 -3.50 -2.82 -4.49
C VAL A 17 -3.20 -1.74 -5.52
N THR A 18 -4.24 -1.00 -5.91
CA THR A 18 -4.11 0.10 -6.88
C THR A 18 -4.21 1.43 -6.16
N ALA A 19 -3.14 2.22 -6.23
CA ALA A 19 -3.10 3.60 -5.75
C ALA A 19 -3.34 4.55 -6.93
N SER A 20 -4.11 5.60 -6.70
CA SER A 20 -4.29 6.71 -7.64
C SER A 20 -3.95 8.01 -6.93
N PHE A 21 -3.19 8.87 -7.61
CA PHE A 21 -2.65 10.10 -7.04
C PHE A 21 -3.27 11.31 -7.71
N PHE A 22 -3.70 12.27 -6.88
CA PHE A 22 -4.33 13.51 -7.31
C PHE A 22 -3.66 14.68 -6.59
N ASP A 23 -3.61 15.84 -7.23
CA ASP A 23 -3.16 17.09 -6.61
C ASP A 23 -4.28 17.77 -5.81
N GLU A 24 -3.99 18.96 -5.27
CA GLU A 24 -4.95 19.76 -4.52
C GLU A 24 -6.23 20.14 -5.29
N ASP A 25 -6.20 20.09 -6.62
CA ASP A 25 -7.29 20.45 -7.51
C ASP A 25 -8.03 19.20 -8.06
N GLU A 26 -7.82 18.04 -7.44
CA GLU A 26 -8.36 16.73 -7.85
C GLU A 26 -7.92 16.30 -9.27
N THR A 27 -6.83 16.88 -9.78
CA THR A 27 -6.27 16.51 -11.08
C THR A 27 -5.28 15.36 -10.90
N PRO A 28 -5.29 14.32 -11.77
CA PRO A 28 -4.33 13.23 -11.68
C PRO A 28 -2.89 13.73 -11.68
N ALA A 29 -2.15 13.45 -10.61
CA ALA A 29 -0.77 13.86 -10.43
C ALA A 29 0.16 12.67 -10.67
N VAL A 30 1.26 12.89 -11.40
CA VAL A 30 2.30 11.87 -11.60
C VAL A 30 3.47 12.19 -10.66
N PRO A 31 3.78 11.32 -9.68
CA PRO A 31 4.93 11.52 -8.82
C PRO A 31 6.25 11.47 -9.62
N SER A 32 7.26 12.24 -9.21
CA SER A 32 8.62 12.18 -9.78
C SER A 32 9.42 11.00 -9.24
N GLU A 33 9.17 10.66 -7.97
CA GLU A 33 9.68 9.47 -7.29
C GLU A 33 8.55 8.82 -6.49
N LEU A 34 8.56 7.50 -6.43
CA LEU A 34 7.56 6.74 -5.68
C LEU A 34 8.19 5.44 -5.16
N LYS A 35 7.98 5.18 -3.87
CA LYS A 35 8.33 3.94 -3.19
C LYS A 35 7.16 3.48 -2.33
N TYR A 36 7.11 2.19 -2.01
CA TYR A 36 6.19 1.69 -1.00
C TYR A 36 6.91 0.92 0.10
N THR A 37 6.25 0.90 1.27
CA THR A 37 6.63 0.07 2.41
C THR A 37 5.39 -0.66 2.91
N LEU A 38 5.53 -1.96 3.19
CA LEU A 38 4.49 -2.78 3.82
C LEU A 38 4.84 -3.00 5.29
N THR A 39 3.95 -2.59 6.19
CA THR A 39 4.12 -2.80 7.63
C THR A 39 2.91 -3.47 8.29
N ASP A 40 3.12 -4.01 9.48
CA ASP A 40 2.02 -4.33 10.41
C ASP A 40 1.54 -3.08 11.17
N LYS A 41 0.54 -3.25 12.04
CA LYS A 41 0.02 -2.16 12.89
C LYS A 41 1.00 -1.58 13.92
N PHE A 42 2.14 -2.24 14.13
CA PHE A 42 3.19 -1.78 15.03
C PHE A 42 4.36 -1.15 14.26
N GLY A 43 4.26 -1.02 12.93
CA GLY A 43 5.30 -0.47 12.08
C GLY A 43 6.42 -1.45 11.75
N VAL A 44 6.24 -2.75 12.04
CA VAL A 44 7.22 -3.77 11.66
C VAL A 44 7.12 -4.00 10.16
N VAL A 45 8.26 -3.89 9.47
CA VAL A 45 8.35 -4.15 8.02
C VAL A 45 8.07 -5.62 7.73
N MET A 46 7.18 -5.85 6.77
CA MET A 46 6.80 -7.20 6.33
C MET A 46 7.69 -7.64 5.19
N ASN A 47 8.29 -8.83 5.31
CA ASN A 47 9.01 -9.52 4.24
C ASN A 47 10.06 -8.65 3.49
N ASN A 48 10.77 -7.77 4.21
CA ASN A 48 11.74 -6.83 3.63
C ASN A 48 11.15 -5.86 2.58
N LEU A 49 9.84 -5.67 2.57
CA LEU A 49 9.15 -4.69 1.72
C LEU A 49 9.26 -3.29 2.34
N GLN A 50 10.49 -2.79 2.41
CA GLN A 50 10.81 -1.45 2.85
C GLN A 50 11.40 -0.67 1.69
N ASP A 51 10.87 0.54 1.49
CA ASP A 51 11.36 1.50 0.50
C ASP A 51 11.48 0.91 -0.92
N ILE A 52 10.53 0.03 -1.29
CA ILE A 52 10.54 -0.66 -2.57
C ILE A 52 10.20 0.33 -3.68
N PRO A 53 11.10 0.58 -4.65
CA PRO A 53 10.84 1.55 -5.71
C PRO A 53 9.73 1.06 -6.64
N VAL A 54 8.91 2.00 -7.11
CA VAL A 54 7.87 1.74 -8.11
C VAL A 54 8.03 2.71 -9.25
N THR A 55 7.75 2.27 -10.47
CA THR A 55 7.65 3.17 -11.62
C THR A 55 6.49 4.15 -11.37
N PRO A 56 6.76 5.47 -11.28
CA PRO A 56 5.70 6.43 -11.01
C PRO A 56 4.68 6.52 -12.15
N GLY A 57 3.44 6.72 -11.77
CA GLY A 57 2.31 6.96 -12.65
C GLY A 57 1.18 7.60 -11.85
N SER A 58 0.20 8.20 -12.53
CA SER A 58 -1.01 8.70 -11.86
C SER A 58 -1.84 7.57 -11.24
N THR A 59 -1.67 6.35 -11.75
CA THR A 59 -2.17 5.11 -11.16
C THR A 59 -1.06 4.08 -11.13
N VAL A 60 -0.91 3.41 -9.99
CA VAL A 60 0.13 2.41 -9.75
C VAL A 60 -0.50 1.18 -9.08
N THR A 61 -0.15 -0.01 -9.56
CA THR A 61 -0.60 -1.28 -8.97
C THR A 61 0.58 -2.01 -8.35
N VAL A 62 0.45 -2.33 -7.06
CA VAL A 62 1.39 -3.19 -6.31
C VAL A 62 0.73 -4.54 -6.09
N TYR A 63 1.47 -5.62 -6.33
CA TYR A 63 1.02 -6.98 -6.07
C TYR A 63 1.70 -7.50 -4.81
N LEU A 64 0.90 -7.84 -3.80
CA LEU A 64 1.36 -8.48 -2.57
C LEU A 64 1.02 -9.97 -2.64
N SER A 65 1.91 -10.84 -2.17
CA SER A 65 1.69 -12.28 -2.26
C SER A 65 2.37 -13.09 -1.16
N GLY A 66 1.88 -14.31 -0.92
CA GLY A 66 2.55 -15.26 -0.03
C GLY A 66 2.78 -14.68 1.37
N ASP A 67 4.03 -14.62 1.81
CA ASP A 67 4.39 -14.20 3.16
C ASP A 67 4.10 -12.73 3.46
N ASP A 68 3.95 -11.88 2.44
CA ASP A 68 3.46 -10.49 2.58
C ASP A 68 2.07 -10.47 3.26
N LEU A 69 1.28 -11.51 2.97
CA LEU A 69 -0.09 -11.72 3.40
C LEU A 69 -0.21 -12.87 4.41
N SER A 70 0.84 -13.16 5.19
CA SER A 70 0.79 -14.16 6.26
C SER A 70 -0.02 -13.67 7.47
N LEU A 71 -0.80 -14.56 8.11
CA LEU A 71 -1.40 -14.20 9.40
C LEU A 71 -0.31 -14.08 10.48
N PRO A 72 -0.39 -13.08 11.38
CA PRO A 72 0.53 -13.00 12.50
C PRO A 72 0.20 -14.10 13.53
N ASP A 73 1.23 -14.68 14.16
CA ASP A 73 1.05 -15.68 15.24
C ASP A 73 0.17 -15.15 16.38
N LYS A 74 0.23 -13.84 16.64
CA LYS A 74 -0.57 -13.12 17.65
C LYS A 74 -0.87 -11.70 17.18
N GLY A 75 -2.07 -11.20 17.48
CA GLY A 75 -2.44 -9.79 17.27
C GLY A 75 -3.48 -9.57 16.18
N ARG A 76 -3.58 -8.34 15.68
CA ARG A 76 -4.54 -7.96 14.63
C ARG A 76 -3.90 -8.26 13.27
N PRO A 77 -4.59 -8.93 12.33
CA PRO A 77 -4.07 -9.28 11.01
C PRO A 77 -4.07 -8.09 10.03
N GLY A 78 -3.90 -6.87 10.53
CA GLY A 78 -3.87 -5.66 9.72
C GLY A 78 -2.51 -5.47 9.05
N ARG A 79 -2.54 -4.87 7.87
CA ARG A 79 -1.38 -4.40 7.12
C ARG A 79 -1.59 -2.97 6.67
N PHE A 80 -0.50 -2.21 6.62
CA PHE A 80 -0.44 -0.87 6.08
C PHE A 80 0.49 -0.88 4.88
N LEU A 81 -0.05 -0.57 3.70
CA LEU A 81 0.76 -0.30 2.51
C LEU A 81 0.89 1.21 2.38
N THR A 82 2.08 1.72 2.67
CA THR A 82 2.40 3.15 2.63
C THR A 82 3.14 3.46 1.35
N PHE A 83 2.67 4.46 0.60
CA PHE A 83 3.35 5.07 -0.52
C PHE A 83 3.99 6.38 -0.08
N GLU A 84 5.25 6.55 -0.43
CA GLU A 84 6.02 7.78 -0.20
C GLU A 84 6.67 8.22 -1.51
N GLY A 85 6.72 9.51 -1.74
CA GLY A 85 7.28 10.05 -2.98
C GLY A 85 7.24 11.57 -3.00
N LYS A 86 7.37 12.12 -4.20
CA LYS A 86 7.26 13.55 -4.44
C LYS A 86 6.49 13.82 -5.72
N TYR A 87 5.84 14.97 -5.80
CA TYR A 87 5.17 15.42 -7.01
C TYR A 87 5.35 16.92 -7.20
N ASN A 88 5.25 17.37 -8.45
CA ASN A 88 5.27 18.78 -8.79
C ASN A 88 3.85 19.32 -8.78
N SER A 89 3.54 20.19 -7.83
CA SER A 89 2.29 20.95 -7.79
C SER A 89 2.45 22.31 -8.48
N SER A 90 1.33 23.02 -8.67
CA SER A 90 1.31 24.38 -9.19
C SER A 90 2.15 25.38 -8.37
N VAL A 91 2.41 25.06 -7.10
CA VAL A 91 3.15 25.89 -6.15
C VAL A 91 4.56 25.35 -5.81
N GLY A 92 5.01 24.29 -6.50
CA GLY A 92 6.35 23.70 -6.34
C GLY A 92 6.34 22.20 -6.04
N GLU A 93 7.53 21.64 -5.79
CA GLU A 93 7.71 20.25 -5.38
C GLU A 93 7.13 20.04 -3.97
N LYS A 94 6.31 19.00 -3.81
CA LYS A 94 5.69 18.61 -2.54
C LYS A 94 5.95 17.13 -2.27
N ASP A 95 6.06 16.78 -1.00
CA ASP A 95 6.10 15.39 -0.55
C ASP A 95 4.71 14.75 -0.72
N LEU A 96 4.72 13.49 -1.13
CA LEU A 96 3.57 12.62 -1.22
C LEU A 96 3.73 11.54 -0.17
N VAL A 97 2.77 11.46 0.75
CA VAL A 97 2.66 10.34 1.69
C VAL A 97 1.21 9.93 1.75
N ASP A 98 0.93 8.68 1.39
CA ASP A 98 -0.39 8.11 1.62
C ASP A 98 -0.31 6.63 1.99
N PHE A 99 -1.37 6.10 2.58
CA PHE A 99 -1.41 4.69 2.93
C PHE A 99 -2.81 4.11 2.86
N VAL A 100 -2.85 2.79 2.73
CA VAL A 100 -4.06 2.00 2.87
C VAL A 100 -3.90 0.93 3.94
N GLU A 101 -4.90 0.82 4.82
CA GLU A 101 -5.03 -0.31 5.74
C GLU A 101 -5.92 -1.39 5.12
N PHE A 102 -5.52 -2.66 5.27
CA PHE A 102 -6.35 -3.82 4.95
C PHE A 102 -6.14 -4.96 5.96
N GLU A 103 -7.13 -5.83 6.11
CA GLU A 103 -7.07 -7.00 6.99
C GLU A 103 -6.80 -8.27 6.19
N ILE A 104 -5.99 -9.16 6.75
CA ILE A 104 -5.77 -10.52 6.27
C ILE A 104 -6.77 -11.46 6.94
N VAL A 105 -7.38 -12.35 6.17
CA VAL A 105 -8.25 -13.44 6.64
C VAL A 105 -7.65 -14.80 6.32
N ASP A 106 -7.92 -15.77 7.18
CA ASP A 106 -7.52 -17.16 6.97
C ASP A 106 -8.04 -17.67 5.62
N ALA A 107 -7.19 -18.42 4.91
CA ALA A 107 -7.56 -19.19 3.74
C ALA A 107 -8.34 -20.44 4.19
N VAL A 108 -9.51 -20.26 4.82
CA VAL A 108 -10.38 -21.39 5.12
C VAL A 108 -10.73 -22.04 3.79
N ALA A 109 -10.42 -23.34 3.68
CA ALA A 109 -10.85 -24.15 2.55
C ALA A 109 -12.34 -23.91 2.34
N VAL A 110 -12.72 -23.36 1.19
CA VAL A 110 -14.11 -23.33 0.76
C VAL A 110 -14.55 -24.79 0.71
N THR A 111 -15.31 -25.23 1.72
CA THR A 111 -15.94 -26.55 1.78
C THR A 111 -17.23 -26.56 0.97
#